data_AF-A0A957CLP4-F1
#
_entry.id   AF-A0A957CLP4-F1
#
_cell.length_a   1.000
_cell.length_b   1.000
_cell.length_c   1.000
_cell.angle_alpha   90.00
_cell.angle_beta   90.00
_cell.angle_gamma   90.00
#
_symmetry.space_group_name_H-M   'P 1'
#
loop_
_entity.id
_entity.type
_entity.pdbx_description
1 polymer ?
#
loop_
_entity_poly.entity_id
_entity_poly.type
_entity_poly.pdbx_seq_one_letter_code
_entity_poly.pdbx_strand_id
1 'polypeptide(L)'
;MKNRYWMLSLVIGWAVAVVAAGVWWMSTAMAAPAILVDHDAVDAAQIPQTWLDAARELDTFFAHKSVGNNILDGMADLQTQNPTRYTLDVAVAGADWFAGNSGILHQSLGTNGLPETKIDGFDTFIRGGYHAADVAMMKFCPGDTLPFGTMPAAEIWTRYRDMMAALEQAHPDVVFVWWTMPIAIGSDDRGNDEKEIFNGLMRDYCDANGCVLFDIADIESHDPNGNPVVSPAGYEAMWAGYASDGAHLNEVGRQRVAAAFWWLLARTAGWGDEPPPPPDPDFSLGITPQAADVLWHNTAVFQLSVQATGGFAEPVALSLSGLPAETAVSWQTNPALPGQTTTLTIGVDSSVPCADYAFTVLGSGGAITDSVTATLRVRQPLFLPLVVNGD
;
A
#
# COMPACT_ATOMS: atom_id res chain seq x y z
N MET A 1 -29.80 -83.45 -45.09
CA MET A 1 -30.95 -82.73 -44.49
C MET A 1 -30.60 -81.24 -44.47
N LYS A 2 -31.51 -80.40 -44.96
CA LYS A 2 -31.38 -78.94 -45.09
C LYS A 2 -31.41 -78.27 -43.70
N ASN A 3 -30.63 -77.21 -43.48
CA ASN A 3 -31.19 -75.86 -43.23
C ASN A 3 -30.10 -74.82 -42.90
N ARG A 4 -30.27 -73.65 -43.51
CA ARG A 4 -29.65 -72.36 -43.19
C ARG A 4 -30.05 -71.90 -41.78
N TYR A 5 -29.30 -70.99 -41.15
CA TYR A 5 -29.76 -69.61 -40.88
C TYR A 5 -28.86 -68.74 -39.97
N TRP A 6 -28.67 -67.50 -40.46
CA TRP A 6 -28.52 -66.18 -39.82
C TRP A 6 -27.30 -65.78 -38.96
N MET A 7 -26.64 -64.71 -39.47
CA MET A 7 -25.85 -63.69 -38.78
C MET A 7 -26.61 -63.06 -37.61
N LEU A 8 -25.88 -62.69 -36.54
CA LEU A 8 -26.01 -61.35 -35.94
C LEU A 8 -24.68 -60.98 -35.25
N SER A 9 -24.07 -59.91 -35.75
CA SER A 9 -22.83 -59.32 -35.24
C SER A 9 -23.12 -58.54 -33.96
N LEU A 10 -22.44 -58.88 -32.87
CA LEU A 10 -22.40 -58.06 -31.65
C LEU A 10 -21.10 -57.26 -31.65
N VAL A 11 -21.18 -55.95 -31.87
CA VAL A 11 -20.05 -55.02 -31.72
C VAL A 11 -19.95 -54.67 -30.24
N ILE A 12 -18.92 -55.19 -29.56
CA ILE A 12 -18.54 -54.75 -28.22
C ILE A 12 -17.43 -53.71 -28.39
N GLY A 13 -17.78 -52.43 -28.22
CA GLY A 13 -16.80 -51.35 -28.16
C GLY A 13 -16.06 -51.38 -26.82
N TRP A 14 -14.74 -51.54 -26.87
CA TRP A 14 -13.86 -51.36 -25.72
C TRP A 14 -13.55 -49.88 -25.56
N ALA A 15 -14.05 -49.25 -24.49
CA ALA A 15 -13.61 -47.94 -24.07
C ALA A 15 -12.23 -48.05 -23.43
N VAL A 16 -11.22 -47.45 -24.04
CA VAL A 16 -9.88 -47.29 -23.47
C VAL A 16 -9.95 -46.14 -22.46
N ALA A 17 -9.81 -46.45 -21.18
CA ALA A 17 -9.61 -45.44 -20.14
C ALA A 17 -8.18 -44.88 -20.27
N VAL A 18 -8.06 -43.64 -20.73
CA VAL A 18 -6.82 -42.87 -20.66
C VAL A 18 -6.69 -42.36 -19.22
N VAL A 19 -5.79 -42.96 -18.45
CA VAL A 19 -5.36 -42.40 -17.15
C VAL A 19 -4.43 -41.23 -17.48
N ALA A 20 -4.97 -40.01 -17.41
CA ALA A 20 -4.16 -38.81 -17.43
C ALA A 20 -3.37 -38.75 -16.11
N ALA A 21 -2.08 -39.01 -16.17
CA ALA A 21 -1.17 -38.70 -15.08
C ALA A 21 -1.08 -37.17 -14.96
N GLY A 22 -1.90 -36.59 -14.08
CA GLY A 22 -1.78 -35.19 -13.71
C GLY A 22 -0.42 -34.97 -13.05
N VAL A 23 0.42 -34.17 -13.69
CA VAL A 23 1.59 -33.57 -13.04
C VAL A 23 1.04 -32.53 -12.08
N TRP A 24 0.94 -32.90 -10.80
CA TRP A 24 0.65 -31.97 -9.73
C TRP A 24 1.90 -31.11 -9.53
N TRP A 25 1.86 -29.88 -10.02
CA TRP A 25 2.76 -28.85 -9.51
C TRP A 25 2.35 -28.62 -8.06
N MET A 26 3.10 -29.19 -7.11
CA MET A 26 3.11 -28.63 -5.76
C MET A 26 3.72 -27.24 -5.91
N SER A 27 2.87 -26.23 -6.03
CA SER A 27 3.26 -24.89 -5.60
C SER A 27 3.60 -25.03 -4.14
N THR A 28 4.90 -25.04 -3.81
CA THR A 28 5.32 -24.65 -2.47
C THR A 28 4.87 -23.21 -2.33
N ALA A 29 3.72 -22.99 -1.68
CA ALA A 29 3.44 -21.68 -1.11
C ALA A 29 4.70 -21.33 -0.31
N MET A 30 5.37 -20.24 -0.69
CA MET A 30 6.44 -19.75 0.14
C MET A 30 5.74 -19.32 1.43
N ALA A 31 6.01 -20.00 2.54
CA ALA A 31 5.62 -19.47 3.84
C ALA A 31 6.20 -18.05 3.91
N ALA A 32 5.38 -17.06 4.24
CA ALA A 32 5.87 -15.72 4.49
C ALA A 32 7.03 -15.82 5.51
N PRO A 33 8.12 -15.05 5.34
CA PRO A 33 9.19 -15.09 6.32
C PRO A 33 8.62 -14.78 7.71
N ALA A 34 9.09 -15.49 8.72
CA ALA A 34 8.69 -15.21 10.10
C ALA A 34 9.14 -13.77 10.43
N ILE A 35 8.17 -12.89 10.65
CA ILE A 35 8.40 -11.49 11.01
C ILE A 35 7.82 -11.31 12.41
N LEU A 36 8.65 -10.91 13.36
CA LEU A 36 8.21 -10.47 14.69
C LEU A 36 8.41 -8.96 14.78
N VAL A 37 7.34 -8.25 15.15
CA VAL A 37 7.34 -6.84 15.47
C VAL A 37 6.91 -6.68 16.92
N ASP A 38 7.88 -6.37 17.78
CA ASP A 38 7.75 -6.29 19.25
C ASP A 38 8.34 -4.96 19.78
N HIS A 39 8.63 -4.87 21.07
CA HIS A 39 9.16 -3.65 21.69
C HIS A 39 10.53 -3.20 21.17
N ASP A 40 11.29 -4.05 20.47
CA ASP A 40 12.56 -3.68 19.84
C ASP A 40 12.34 -2.96 18.49
N ALA A 41 11.14 -3.05 17.92
CA ALA A 41 10.76 -2.48 16.63
C ALA A 41 10.02 -1.13 16.74
N VAL A 42 10.35 -0.30 17.73
CA VAL A 42 9.56 0.92 18.08
C VAL A 42 10.20 2.25 17.65
N ASP A 43 11.29 2.20 16.89
CA ASP A 43 11.98 3.39 16.38
C ASP A 43 11.94 3.44 14.85
N ALA A 44 10.95 4.14 14.30
CA ALA A 44 10.76 4.28 12.85
C ALA A 44 11.90 5.05 12.16
N ALA A 45 12.74 5.78 12.89
CA ALA A 45 13.86 6.50 12.29
C ALA A 45 14.96 5.56 11.77
N GLN A 46 14.99 4.31 12.24
CA GLN A 46 15.90 3.27 11.78
C GLN A 46 15.53 2.72 10.40
N ILE A 47 14.29 2.93 9.96
CA ILE A 47 13.80 2.46 8.67
C ILE A 47 14.43 3.33 7.56
N PRO A 48 15.22 2.73 6.64
CA PRO A 48 15.74 3.47 5.50
C PRO A 48 14.62 4.00 4.61
N GLN A 49 14.81 5.18 4.03
CA GLN A 49 13.78 5.82 3.20
C GLN A 49 13.25 4.91 2.09
N THR A 50 14.13 4.13 1.44
CA THR A 50 13.75 3.19 0.37
C THR A 50 12.73 2.15 0.82
N TRP A 51 12.76 1.75 2.09
CA TRP A 51 11.82 0.78 2.65
C TRP A 51 10.54 1.43 3.17
N LEU A 52 10.60 2.71 3.56
CA LEU A 52 9.40 3.51 3.76
C LEU A 52 8.67 3.72 2.43
N ASP A 53 9.41 3.93 1.34
CA ASP A 53 8.86 4.08 -0.01
C ASP A 53 8.23 2.75 -0.48
N ALA A 54 8.94 1.62 -0.38
CA ALA A 54 8.38 0.30 -0.72
C ALA A 54 7.16 -0.07 0.14
N ALA A 55 7.15 0.30 1.43
CA ALA A 55 6.01 0.09 2.32
C ALA A 55 4.75 0.88 1.91
N ARG A 56 4.89 2.01 1.19
CA ARG A 56 3.74 2.81 0.71
C ARG A 56 3.00 2.14 -0.44
N GLU A 57 3.72 1.36 -1.23
CA GLU A 57 3.16 0.65 -2.38
C GLU A 57 2.40 -0.62 -1.97
N LEU A 58 2.45 -1.01 -0.69
CA LEU A 58 1.67 -2.14 -0.19
C LEU A 58 0.18 -1.77 -0.11
N ASP A 59 -0.64 -2.62 -0.71
CA ASP A 59 -2.09 -2.59 -0.55
C ASP A 59 -2.46 -3.26 0.79
N THR A 60 -2.59 -2.45 1.85
CA THR A 60 -2.76 -2.94 3.23
C THR A 60 -4.20 -2.80 3.70
N PHE A 61 -4.85 -3.90 4.05
CA PHE A 61 -6.15 -3.90 4.70
C PHE A 61 -6.05 -4.07 6.23
N PHE A 62 -6.64 -3.13 6.98
CA PHE A 62 -6.67 -3.14 8.44
C PHE A 62 -8.09 -3.09 9.01
N ALA A 63 -8.58 -4.22 9.52
CA ALA A 63 -9.85 -4.28 10.25
C ALA A 63 -9.65 -4.06 11.75
N HIS A 64 -10.28 -3.03 12.30
CA HIS A 64 -10.05 -2.65 13.69
C HIS A 64 -11.20 -1.90 14.33
N LYS A 65 -11.12 -1.72 15.66
CA LYS A 65 -11.91 -0.77 16.44
C LYS A 65 -11.05 -0.16 17.54
N SER A 66 -11.61 0.85 18.23
CA SER A 66 -11.07 1.41 19.48
C SER A 66 -9.59 1.78 19.34
N VAL A 67 -8.67 1.09 20.01
CA VAL A 67 -7.20 1.29 19.96
C VAL A 67 -6.68 1.34 18.52
N GLY A 68 -7.37 0.74 17.55
CA GLY A 68 -7.01 0.84 16.12
C GLY A 68 -7.04 2.28 15.60
N ASN A 69 -8.01 3.09 16.02
CA ASN A 69 -8.01 4.52 15.70
C ASN A 69 -6.83 5.24 16.34
N ASN A 70 -6.45 4.89 17.58
CA ASN A 70 -5.28 5.52 18.19
C ASN A 70 -4.01 5.23 17.38
N ILE A 71 -3.83 4.00 16.90
CA ILE A 71 -2.68 3.67 16.05
C ILE A 71 -2.68 4.50 14.76
N LEU A 72 -3.84 4.61 14.08
CA LEU A 72 -3.95 5.44 12.87
C LEU A 72 -3.72 6.94 13.17
N ASP A 73 -4.17 7.44 14.32
CA ASP A 73 -3.83 8.79 14.79
C ASP A 73 -2.31 8.92 15.00
N GLY A 74 -1.64 7.88 15.51
CA GLY A 74 -0.18 7.84 15.65
C GLY A 74 0.55 7.85 14.30
N MET A 75 0.02 7.16 13.28
CA MET A 75 0.55 7.23 11.91
C MET A 75 0.42 8.65 11.36
N ALA A 76 -0.73 9.29 11.58
CA ALA A 76 -0.98 10.68 11.19
C ALA A 76 -0.09 11.69 11.96
N ASP A 77 0.21 11.43 13.24
CA ASP A 77 1.17 12.22 14.02
C ASP A 77 2.55 12.17 13.37
N LEU A 78 3.06 10.98 13.06
CA LEU A 78 4.37 10.80 12.41
C LEU A 78 4.40 11.51 11.04
N GLN A 79 3.33 11.38 10.25
CA GLN A 79 3.14 12.11 9.00
C GLN A 79 3.26 13.62 9.19
N THR A 80 2.62 14.17 10.21
CA THR A 80 2.66 15.60 10.51
C THR A 80 4.05 16.06 10.95
N GLN A 81 4.75 15.23 11.74
CA GLN A 81 6.09 15.53 12.24
C GLN A 81 7.15 15.51 11.13
N ASN A 82 7.05 14.56 10.19
CA ASN A 82 7.96 14.46 9.06
C ASN A 82 7.26 13.94 7.79
N PRO A 83 6.59 14.83 7.04
CA PRO A 83 5.80 14.42 5.88
C PRO A 83 6.66 13.79 4.78
N THR A 84 7.91 14.22 4.62
CA THR A 84 8.82 13.64 3.62
C THR A 84 9.19 12.18 3.91
N ARG A 85 9.12 11.75 5.17
CA ARG A 85 9.49 10.39 5.56
C ARG A 85 8.31 9.48 5.78
N TYR A 86 7.19 9.98 6.31
CA TYR A 86 6.12 9.13 6.81
C TYR A 86 4.77 9.33 6.11
N THR A 87 4.66 10.15 5.06
CA THR A 87 3.40 10.24 4.28
C THR A 87 2.94 8.84 3.83
N LEU A 88 1.69 8.50 4.09
CA LEU A 88 1.06 7.25 3.70
C LEU A 88 -0.43 7.54 3.50
N ASP A 89 -1.01 7.01 2.43
CA ASP A 89 -2.44 7.14 2.21
C ASP A 89 -3.19 6.19 3.14
N VAL A 90 -4.11 6.73 3.91
CA VAL A 90 -4.94 5.99 4.87
C VAL A 90 -6.39 6.37 4.63
N ALA A 91 -7.23 5.39 4.29
CA ALA A 91 -8.59 5.65 3.85
C ALA A 91 -9.61 4.68 4.44
N VAL A 92 -10.84 5.18 4.61
CA VAL A 92 -12.04 4.35 4.69
C VAL A 92 -12.72 4.41 3.32
N ALA A 93 -12.62 3.32 2.56
CA ALA A 93 -13.14 3.25 1.20
C ALA A 93 -13.73 1.86 0.88
N GLY A 94 -14.30 1.72 -0.32
CA GLY A 94 -14.86 0.47 -0.82
C GLY A 94 -13.81 -0.45 -1.47
N ALA A 95 -14.29 -1.57 -2.03
CA ALA A 95 -13.43 -2.65 -2.54
C ALA A 95 -12.49 -2.27 -3.67
N ASP A 96 -12.91 -1.32 -4.48
CA ASP A 96 -12.16 -0.93 -5.66
C ASP A 96 -11.11 0.16 -5.36
N TRP A 97 -10.86 0.50 -4.08
CA TRP A 97 -9.90 1.56 -3.73
C TRP A 97 -8.49 1.25 -4.21
N PHE A 98 -8.06 -0.01 -4.09
CA PHE A 98 -6.75 -0.47 -4.55
C PHE A 98 -6.60 -0.50 -6.09
N ALA A 99 -7.68 -0.26 -6.86
CA ALA A 99 -7.57 -0.19 -8.32
C ALA A 99 -6.81 1.05 -8.84
N GLY A 100 -6.36 1.93 -7.94
CA GLY A 100 -5.54 3.10 -8.28
C GLY A 100 -4.98 3.86 -7.07
N ASN A 101 -4.91 3.22 -5.91
CA ASN A 101 -4.33 3.77 -4.68
C ASN A 101 -3.61 2.64 -3.96
N SER A 102 -2.59 2.97 -3.17
CA SER A 102 -1.92 2.04 -2.26
C SER A 102 -1.79 2.66 -0.87
N GLY A 103 -1.44 1.86 0.14
CA GLY A 103 -1.43 2.27 1.54
C GLY A 103 -2.47 1.53 2.38
N ILE A 104 -3.04 2.18 3.40
CA ILE A 104 -3.90 1.52 4.38
C ILE A 104 -5.38 1.78 4.10
N LEU A 105 -6.07 0.77 3.61
CA LEU A 105 -7.53 0.69 3.65
C LEU A 105 -7.96 0.15 5.01
N HIS A 106 -8.76 0.89 5.77
CA HIS A 106 -9.22 0.41 7.08
C HIS A 106 -10.74 0.41 7.23
N GLN A 107 -11.24 -0.56 8.00
CA GLN A 107 -12.68 -0.74 8.25
C GLN A 107 -12.96 -1.07 9.72
N SER A 108 -14.11 -0.57 10.21
CA SER A 108 -14.61 -0.85 11.55
C SER A 108 -15.55 -2.05 11.59
N LEU A 109 -14.98 -3.26 11.50
CA LEU A 109 -15.75 -4.51 11.45
C LEU A 109 -16.08 -5.08 12.84
N GLY A 110 -17.28 -5.68 12.97
CA GLY A 110 -17.76 -6.31 14.20
C GLY A 110 -18.20 -5.34 15.30
N THR A 111 -18.24 -5.82 16.55
CA THR A 111 -18.68 -5.07 17.74
C THR A 111 -17.74 -5.33 18.92
N ASN A 112 -17.39 -4.30 19.68
CA ASN A 112 -16.56 -4.46 20.88
C ASN A 112 -17.29 -5.31 21.93
N GLY A 113 -16.56 -6.22 22.57
CA GLY A 113 -17.10 -7.17 23.53
C GLY A 113 -17.77 -8.39 22.88
N LEU A 114 -17.86 -8.43 21.54
CA LEU A 114 -18.41 -9.54 20.75
C LEU A 114 -17.35 -10.01 19.74
N PRO A 115 -16.28 -10.70 20.20
CA PRO A 115 -15.13 -11.07 19.38
C PRO A 115 -15.51 -11.88 18.14
N GLU A 116 -16.53 -12.74 18.22
CA GLU A 116 -17.04 -13.53 17.10
C GLU A 116 -17.48 -12.65 15.93
N THR A 117 -18.10 -11.50 16.20
CA THR A 117 -18.56 -10.58 15.15
C THR A 117 -17.41 -9.88 14.45
N LYS A 118 -16.25 -9.75 15.10
CA LYS A 118 -15.02 -9.21 14.48
C LYS A 118 -14.37 -10.27 13.59
N ILE A 119 -14.29 -11.51 14.07
CA ILE A 119 -13.78 -12.66 13.31
C ILE A 119 -14.62 -12.87 12.05
N ASP A 120 -15.94 -13.02 12.20
CA ASP A 120 -16.86 -13.26 11.08
C ASP A 120 -16.88 -12.07 10.11
N GLY A 121 -16.79 -10.85 10.64
CA GLY A 121 -16.72 -9.63 9.85
C GLY A 121 -15.48 -9.59 8.97
N PHE A 122 -14.30 -9.91 9.53
CA PHE A 122 -13.04 -9.96 8.79
C PHE A 122 -13.06 -11.08 7.74
N ASP A 123 -13.45 -12.31 8.10
CA ASP A 123 -13.55 -13.44 7.16
C ASP A 123 -14.48 -13.13 5.99
N THR A 124 -15.67 -12.60 6.27
CA THR A 124 -16.64 -12.19 5.25
C THR A 124 -16.07 -11.13 4.32
N PHE A 125 -15.32 -10.17 4.88
CA PHE A 125 -14.73 -9.08 4.09
C PHE A 125 -13.65 -9.61 3.15
N ILE A 126 -12.71 -10.41 3.64
CA ILE A 126 -11.63 -10.99 2.82
C ILE A 126 -12.21 -11.89 1.72
N ARG A 127 -13.10 -12.82 2.08
CA ARG A 127 -13.74 -13.74 1.11
C ARG A 127 -14.71 -13.04 0.16
N GLY A 128 -15.12 -11.82 0.49
CA GLY A 128 -15.99 -10.98 -0.33
C GLY A 128 -15.35 -10.44 -1.61
N GLY A 129 -14.05 -10.72 -1.85
CA GLY A 129 -13.36 -10.38 -3.09
C GLY A 129 -12.27 -9.31 -2.96
N TYR A 130 -11.81 -9.00 -1.76
CA TYR A 130 -10.72 -8.04 -1.51
C TYR A 130 -9.32 -8.67 -1.75
N HIS A 131 -9.16 -9.39 -2.86
CA HIS A 131 -7.89 -10.01 -3.26
C HIS A 131 -6.82 -9.01 -3.72
N ALA A 132 -7.16 -7.72 -3.78
CA ALA A 132 -6.21 -6.69 -4.16
C ALA A 132 -5.24 -6.32 -3.03
N ALA A 133 -5.51 -6.71 -1.77
CA ALA A 133 -4.59 -6.40 -0.68
C ALA A 133 -3.38 -7.34 -0.69
N ASP A 134 -2.17 -6.79 -0.68
CA ASP A 134 -0.93 -7.53 -0.41
C ASP A 134 -0.86 -8.00 1.05
N VAL A 135 -1.41 -7.19 1.96
CA VAL A 135 -1.33 -7.40 3.41
C VAL A 135 -2.72 -7.25 4.03
N ALA A 136 -3.15 -8.24 4.80
CA ALA A 136 -4.44 -8.19 5.47
C ALA A 136 -4.30 -8.50 6.96
N MET A 137 -4.95 -7.71 7.79
CA MET A 137 -4.89 -7.89 9.23
C MET A 137 -6.15 -7.45 9.93
N MET A 138 -6.45 -8.11 11.05
CA MET A 138 -7.45 -7.65 11.99
C MET A 138 -6.89 -7.69 13.40
N LYS A 139 -7.49 -6.89 14.28
CA LYS A 139 -7.19 -6.98 15.71
C LYS A 139 -8.42 -6.93 16.59
N PHE A 140 -8.23 -7.47 17.78
CA PHE A 140 -9.14 -7.32 18.90
C PHE A 140 -8.81 -6.07 19.72
N CYS A 141 -9.57 -5.85 20.79
CA CYS A 141 -9.47 -4.73 21.71
C CYS A 141 -9.39 -5.23 23.15
N PRO A 142 -8.94 -4.38 24.10
CA PRO A 142 -8.74 -4.80 25.49
C PRO A 142 -10.02 -5.27 26.20
N GLY A 143 -11.20 -5.00 25.65
CA GLY A 143 -12.49 -5.39 26.22
C GLY A 143 -13.22 -6.50 25.46
N ASP A 144 -12.57 -7.21 24.53
CA ASP A 144 -13.20 -8.30 23.78
C ASP A 144 -13.15 -9.64 24.51
N THR A 145 -12.25 -9.80 25.48
CA THR A 145 -12.17 -10.95 26.38
C THR A 145 -12.95 -10.72 27.66
N LEU A 146 -13.17 -11.79 28.43
CA LEU A 146 -13.63 -11.66 29.80
C LEU A 146 -12.72 -10.71 30.63
N PRO A 147 -13.27 -10.04 31.65
CA PRO A 147 -14.68 -10.07 32.08
C PRO A 147 -15.62 -9.13 31.30
N PHE A 148 -15.12 -8.37 30.31
CA PHE A 148 -15.91 -7.34 29.62
C PHE A 148 -16.63 -7.86 28.38
N GLY A 149 -15.97 -8.72 27.62
CA GLY A 149 -16.52 -9.40 26.47
C GLY A 149 -17.39 -10.59 26.86
N THR A 150 -17.85 -11.30 25.84
CA THR A 150 -18.77 -12.44 25.99
C THR A 150 -18.09 -13.80 25.97
N MET A 151 -16.79 -13.86 25.70
CA MET A 151 -16.08 -15.10 25.38
C MET A 151 -14.72 -15.19 26.10
N PRO A 152 -14.35 -16.37 26.66
CA PRO A 152 -13.01 -16.60 27.20
C PRO A 152 -11.93 -16.54 26.11
N ALA A 153 -10.74 -16.09 26.48
CA ALA A 153 -9.61 -15.92 25.57
C ALA A 153 -9.24 -17.17 24.77
N ALA A 154 -9.24 -18.35 25.41
CA ALA A 154 -8.92 -19.61 24.73
C ALA A 154 -9.94 -19.99 23.63
N GLU A 155 -11.22 -19.64 23.79
CA GLU A 155 -12.22 -19.86 22.75
C GLU A 155 -12.05 -18.85 21.61
N ILE A 156 -11.79 -17.57 21.93
CA ILE A 156 -11.49 -16.54 20.92
C ILE A 156 -10.28 -16.96 20.10
N TRP A 157 -9.20 -17.41 20.76
CA TRP A 157 -8.01 -17.93 20.10
C TRP A 157 -8.32 -19.04 19.11
N THR A 158 -9.09 -20.06 19.53
CA THR A 158 -9.43 -21.21 18.67
C THR A 158 -10.15 -20.74 17.40
N ARG A 159 -11.16 -19.88 17.54
CA ARG A 159 -11.93 -19.35 16.41
C ARG A 159 -11.08 -18.47 15.50
N TYR A 160 -10.29 -17.57 16.09
CA TYR A 160 -9.43 -16.65 15.34
C TYR A 160 -8.36 -17.41 14.56
N ARG A 161 -7.66 -18.35 15.20
CA ARG A 161 -6.65 -19.20 14.56
C ARG A 161 -7.22 -19.99 13.39
N ASP A 162 -8.35 -20.66 13.60
CA ASP A 162 -8.95 -21.50 12.56
C ASP A 162 -9.39 -20.67 11.34
N MET A 163 -9.91 -19.46 11.59
CA MET A 163 -10.25 -18.50 10.54
C MET A 163 -9.00 -18.00 9.79
N MET A 164 -7.98 -17.50 10.51
CA MET A 164 -6.76 -16.96 9.91
C MET A 164 -6.02 -18.03 9.09
N ALA A 165 -5.85 -19.24 9.63
CA ALA A 165 -5.21 -20.35 8.91
C ALA A 165 -5.99 -20.77 7.65
N ALA A 166 -7.33 -20.72 7.69
CA ALA A 166 -8.16 -20.98 6.53
C ALA A 166 -8.09 -19.86 5.48
N LEU A 167 -7.83 -18.61 5.87
CA LEU A 167 -7.61 -17.50 4.95
C LEU A 167 -6.22 -17.58 4.32
N GLU A 168 -5.16 -17.82 5.10
CA GLU A 168 -3.80 -18.04 4.60
C GLU A 168 -3.75 -19.16 3.56
N GLN A 169 -4.48 -20.26 3.79
CA GLN A 169 -4.58 -21.35 2.82
C GLN A 169 -5.33 -20.95 1.54
N ALA A 170 -6.37 -20.13 1.66
CA ALA A 170 -7.23 -19.73 0.54
C ALA A 170 -6.64 -18.59 -0.30
N HIS A 171 -5.75 -17.79 0.28
CA HIS A 171 -5.18 -16.58 -0.29
C HIS A 171 -3.65 -16.56 -0.08
N PRO A 172 -2.90 -17.48 -0.73
CA PRO A 172 -1.45 -17.61 -0.52
C PRO A 172 -0.63 -16.43 -1.06
N ASP A 173 -1.27 -15.54 -1.80
CA ASP A 173 -0.76 -14.27 -2.32
C ASP A 173 -0.87 -13.12 -1.31
N VAL A 174 -1.65 -13.30 -0.23
CA VAL A 174 -1.87 -12.29 0.80
C VAL A 174 -1.06 -12.61 2.05
N VAL A 175 -0.32 -11.64 2.56
CA VAL A 175 0.34 -11.74 3.87
C VAL A 175 -0.67 -11.43 4.96
N PHE A 176 -1.04 -12.45 5.75
CA PHE A 176 -1.87 -12.27 6.93
C PHE A 176 -1.03 -11.95 8.16
N VAL A 177 -1.32 -10.81 8.80
CA VAL A 177 -0.64 -10.41 10.03
C VAL A 177 -1.45 -10.84 11.24
N TRP A 178 -0.80 -11.57 12.14
CA TRP A 178 -1.32 -12.01 13.42
C TRP A 178 -1.11 -10.90 14.46
N TRP A 179 -2.11 -10.61 15.28
CA TRP A 179 -2.05 -9.52 16.26
C TRP A 179 -2.35 -10.02 17.66
N THR A 180 -1.41 -9.80 18.60
CA THR A 180 -1.75 -9.96 20.02
C THR A 180 -2.84 -8.97 20.42
N MET A 181 -3.57 -9.29 21.49
CA MET A 181 -4.55 -8.38 22.07
C MET A 181 -3.84 -7.26 22.82
N PRO A 182 -4.19 -5.99 22.54
CA PRO A 182 -3.70 -4.86 23.34
C PRO A 182 -4.15 -5.00 24.80
N ILE A 183 -3.28 -4.59 25.71
CA ILE A 183 -3.38 -4.79 27.16
C ILE A 183 -3.77 -3.51 27.89
N ALA A 184 -4.23 -3.64 29.14
CA ALA A 184 -4.54 -2.49 29.98
C ALA A 184 -3.38 -2.21 30.96
N ILE A 185 -3.39 -1.03 31.57
CA ILE A 185 -2.44 -0.70 32.65
C ILE A 185 -2.74 -1.57 33.88
N GLY A 186 -1.71 -1.90 34.66
CA GLY A 186 -1.87 -2.83 35.79
C GLY A 186 -2.79 -2.33 36.91
N SER A 187 -3.04 -1.01 37.02
CA SER A 187 -3.95 -0.44 38.02
C SER A 187 -5.42 -0.39 37.59
N ASP A 188 -5.70 -0.59 36.31
CA ASP A 188 -7.04 -0.70 35.71
C ASP A 188 -7.05 -1.98 34.89
N ASP A 189 -6.83 -3.11 35.57
CA ASP A 189 -6.66 -4.42 34.94
C ASP A 189 -7.96 -4.86 34.26
N ARG A 190 -8.05 -4.60 32.94
CA ARG A 190 -9.21 -4.93 32.11
C ARG A 190 -9.13 -6.35 31.56
N GLY A 191 -8.89 -7.32 32.43
CA GLY A 191 -8.74 -8.73 32.05
C GLY A 191 -7.42 -9.03 31.35
N ASN A 192 -6.29 -8.55 31.89
CA ASN A 192 -4.97 -8.90 31.35
C ASN A 192 -4.63 -10.37 31.56
N ASP A 193 -5.22 -11.04 32.54
CA ASP A 193 -5.14 -12.50 32.72
C ASP A 193 -5.69 -13.27 31.52
N GLU A 194 -6.82 -12.83 30.97
CA GLU A 194 -7.39 -13.40 29.75
C GLU A 194 -6.52 -13.08 28.52
N LYS A 195 -5.97 -11.86 28.44
CA LYS A 195 -5.09 -11.48 27.33
C LYS A 195 -3.78 -12.25 27.35
N GLU A 196 -3.21 -12.51 28.52
CA GLU A 196 -2.04 -13.38 28.69
C GLU A 196 -2.30 -14.77 28.07
N ILE A 197 -3.49 -15.34 28.27
CA ILE A 197 -3.87 -16.63 27.67
C ILE A 197 -3.92 -16.51 26.14
N PHE A 198 -4.63 -15.52 25.59
CA PHE A 198 -4.75 -15.36 24.14
C PHE A 198 -3.38 -15.07 23.48
N ASN A 199 -2.62 -14.14 24.05
CA ASN A 199 -1.34 -13.67 23.53
C ASN A 199 -0.29 -14.78 23.61
N GLY A 200 -0.21 -15.51 24.73
CA GLY A 200 0.68 -16.65 24.87
C GLY A 200 0.38 -17.76 23.86
N LEU A 201 -0.90 -18.12 23.68
CA LEU A 201 -1.30 -19.11 22.67
C LEU A 201 -0.97 -18.67 21.24
N MET A 202 -1.09 -17.38 20.94
CA MET A 202 -0.71 -16.82 19.65
C MET A 202 0.79 -16.84 19.42
N ARG A 203 1.59 -16.40 20.40
CA ARG A 203 3.06 -16.42 20.34
C ARG A 203 3.56 -17.85 20.10
N ASP A 204 3.09 -18.81 20.90
CA ASP A 204 3.42 -20.24 20.74
C ASP A 204 3.10 -20.77 19.34
N TYR A 205 1.95 -20.35 18.78
CA TYR A 205 1.55 -20.74 17.43
C TYR A 205 2.41 -20.08 16.35
N CYS A 206 2.71 -18.79 16.49
CA CYS A 206 3.52 -18.04 15.54
C CYS A 206 4.95 -18.57 15.51
N ASP A 207 5.53 -18.88 16.67
CA ASP A 207 6.85 -19.49 16.80
C ASP A 207 6.91 -20.88 16.14
N ALA A 208 5.83 -21.66 16.27
CA ALA A 208 5.77 -23.01 15.69
C ALA A 208 5.51 -23.02 14.17
N ASN A 209 4.84 -22.00 13.62
CA ASN A 209 4.36 -21.98 12.24
C ASN A 209 5.02 -20.93 11.34
N GLY A 210 5.83 -20.02 11.89
CA GLY A 210 6.52 -18.98 11.12
C GLY A 210 5.58 -17.90 10.60
N CYS A 211 4.87 -17.23 11.51
CA CYS A 211 3.91 -16.19 11.16
C CYS A 211 4.56 -14.79 11.01
N VAL A 212 3.81 -13.86 10.41
CA VAL A 212 4.03 -12.42 10.58
C VAL A 212 3.23 -11.97 11.80
N LEU A 213 3.91 -11.72 12.91
CA LEU A 213 3.33 -11.37 14.21
C LEU A 213 3.60 -9.90 14.56
N PHE A 214 2.52 -9.15 14.78
CA PHE A 214 2.54 -7.84 15.41
C PHE A 214 2.18 -7.97 16.88
N ASP A 215 3.20 -7.95 17.75
CA ASP A 215 3.03 -8.15 19.18
C ASP A 215 2.81 -6.82 19.92
N ILE A 216 1.61 -6.25 19.73
CA ILE A 216 1.22 -5.01 20.41
C ILE A 216 1.25 -5.13 21.94
N ALA A 217 0.94 -6.30 22.50
CA ALA A 217 0.98 -6.52 23.93
C ALA A 217 2.41 -6.38 24.48
N ASP A 218 3.41 -6.94 23.78
CA ASP A 218 4.82 -6.76 24.13
C ASP A 218 5.27 -5.29 23.97
N ILE A 219 4.87 -4.63 22.86
CA ILE A 219 5.17 -3.21 22.62
C ILE A 219 4.63 -2.32 23.75
N GLU A 220 3.41 -2.61 24.22
CA GLU A 220 2.72 -1.88 25.28
C GLU A 220 3.27 -2.21 26.68
N SER A 221 3.76 -3.44 26.89
CA SER A 221 4.27 -3.95 28.16
C SER A 221 5.73 -3.60 28.43
N HIS A 222 6.39 -2.83 27.55
CA HIS A 222 7.75 -2.35 27.77
C HIS A 222 7.80 -0.82 27.91
N ASP A 223 8.45 -0.35 28.99
CA ASP A 223 8.66 1.08 29.22
C ASP A 223 9.56 1.70 28.14
N PRO A 224 9.72 3.04 28.08
CA PRO A 224 10.55 3.68 27.06
C PRO A 224 12.04 3.27 27.06
N ASN A 225 12.52 2.60 28.10
CA ASN A 225 13.88 2.06 28.18
C ASN A 225 13.96 0.57 27.82
N GLY A 226 12.84 -0.05 27.45
CA GLY A 226 12.75 -1.48 27.16
C GLY A 226 12.67 -2.37 28.41
N ASN A 227 12.27 -1.84 29.57
CA ASN A 227 12.05 -2.69 30.74
C ASN A 227 10.63 -3.26 30.73
N PRO A 228 10.44 -4.55 31.06
CA PRO A 228 9.12 -5.15 31.12
C PRO A 228 8.28 -4.56 32.27
N VAL A 229 6.98 -4.44 32.01
CA VAL A 229 5.96 -3.90 32.91
C VAL A 229 4.91 -4.98 33.12
N VAL A 230 4.66 -5.30 34.39
CA VAL A 230 3.70 -6.32 34.80
C VAL A 230 2.69 -5.76 35.80
N SER A 231 1.49 -6.34 35.81
CA SER A 231 0.47 -6.04 36.80
C SER A 231 0.88 -6.57 38.19
N PRO A 232 0.21 -6.16 39.29
CA PRO A 232 0.45 -6.74 40.60
C PRO A 232 0.25 -8.27 40.66
N ALA A 233 -0.55 -8.83 39.75
CA ALA A 233 -0.78 -10.27 39.61
C ALA A 233 0.29 -10.98 38.76
N GLY A 234 1.20 -10.24 38.12
CA GLY A 234 2.31 -10.78 37.34
C GLY A 234 2.04 -10.97 35.84
N TYR A 235 0.90 -10.50 35.33
CA TYR A 235 0.59 -10.52 33.90
C TYR A 235 1.21 -9.32 33.18
N GLU A 236 1.43 -9.41 31.87
CA GLU A 236 1.80 -8.23 31.08
C GLU A 236 0.82 -7.06 31.34
N ALA A 237 1.38 -5.86 31.49
CA ALA A 237 0.58 -4.66 31.70
C ALA A 237 1.14 -3.49 30.92
N MET A 238 0.25 -2.70 30.32
CA MET A 238 0.67 -1.51 29.59
C MET A 238 1.42 -0.55 30.52
N TRP A 239 2.55 -0.03 30.07
CA TRP A 239 3.22 1.06 30.79
C TRP A 239 2.28 2.25 30.91
N ALA A 240 2.03 2.70 32.15
CA ALA A 240 0.96 3.68 32.43
C ALA A 240 1.11 5.00 31.65
N GLY A 241 2.34 5.38 31.27
CA GLY A 241 2.59 6.58 30.48
C GLY A 241 2.19 6.47 29.00
N TYR A 242 1.76 5.31 28.52
CA TYR A 242 1.17 5.14 27.18
C TYR A 242 -0.35 5.26 27.18
N ALA A 243 -1.01 5.19 28.33
CA ALA A 243 -2.46 5.18 28.40
C ALA A 243 -3.06 6.58 28.61
N SER A 244 -4.23 6.81 28.04
CA SER A 244 -5.07 8.00 28.28
C SER A 244 -6.14 7.73 29.33
N ASP A 245 -6.72 6.52 29.32
CA ASP A 245 -7.83 6.12 30.19
C ASP A 245 -7.63 4.73 30.82
N GLY A 246 -6.40 4.21 30.81
CA GLY A 246 -6.06 2.87 31.30
C GLY A 246 -6.03 1.78 30.23
N ALA A 247 -6.55 2.01 29.02
CA ALA A 247 -6.42 1.07 27.90
C ALA A 247 -6.27 1.72 26.52
N HIS A 248 -6.83 2.90 26.29
CA HIS A 248 -6.64 3.65 25.04
C HIS A 248 -5.29 4.37 25.05
N LEU A 249 -4.59 4.32 23.94
CA LEU A 249 -3.27 4.96 23.81
C LEU A 249 -3.41 6.49 23.82
N ASN A 250 -2.58 7.14 24.62
CA ASN A 250 -2.31 8.57 24.51
C ASN A 250 -1.32 8.86 23.36
N GLU A 251 -0.89 10.11 23.22
CA GLU A 251 0.06 10.52 22.18
C GLU A 251 1.38 9.74 22.20
N VAL A 252 1.95 9.50 23.39
CA VAL A 252 3.21 8.76 23.53
C VAL A 252 3.01 7.29 23.13
N GLY A 253 1.95 6.66 23.64
CA GLY A 253 1.63 5.27 23.34
C GLY A 253 1.33 5.04 21.86
N ARG A 254 0.54 5.92 21.24
CA ARG A 254 0.16 5.74 19.84
C ARG A 254 1.30 5.97 18.87
N GLN A 255 2.22 6.91 19.16
CA GLN A 255 3.40 7.11 18.32
C GLN A 255 4.37 5.92 18.42
N ARG A 256 4.51 5.32 19.61
CA ARG A 256 5.29 4.08 19.81
C ARG A 256 4.74 2.94 18.95
N VAL A 257 3.44 2.68 19.03
CA VAL A 257 2.81 1.59 18.25
C VAL A 257 2.77 1.91 16.76
N ALA A 258 2.59 3.18 16.37
CA ALA A 258 2.65 3.59 14.97
C ALA A 258 4.07 3.43 14.37
N ALA A 259 5.12 3.70 15.16
CA ALA A 259 6.48 3.41 14.74
C ALA A 259 6.68 1.91 14.48
N ALA A 260 6.17 1.05 15.36
CA ALA A 260 6.15 -0.39 15.13
C ALA A 260 5.32 -0.80 13.91
N PHE A 261 4.20 -0.13 13.62
CA PHE A 261 3.44 -0.40 12.40
C PHE A 261 4.26 -0.06 11.15
N TRP A 262 5.02 1.03 11.14
CA TRP A 262 5.98 1.29 10.06
C TRP A 262 7.02 0.18 9.91
N TRP A 263 7.52 -0.38 11.02
CA TRP A 263 8.39 -1.55 10.97
C TRP A 263 7.69 -2.74 10.33
N LEU A 264 6.45 -3.05 10.71
CA LEU A 264 5.67 -4.12 10.09
C LEU A 264 5.57 -3.93 8.57
N LEU A 265 5.14 -2.76 8.11
CA LEU A 265 4.99 -2.49 6.67
C LEU A 265 6.33 -2.61 5.93
N ALA A 266 7.40 -2.03 6.50
CA ALA A 266 8.73 -2.09 5.88
C ALA A 266 9.29 -3.52 5.84
N ARG A 267 9.13 -4.31 6.91
CA ARG A 267 9.55 -5.72 6.96
C ARG A 267 8.75 -6.55 5.95
N THR A 268 7.45 -6.35 5.85
CA THR A 268 6.60 -7.02 4.85
C THR A 268 6.98 -6.63 3.41
N ALA A 269 7.42 -5.38 3.20
CA ALA A 269 7.95 -4.93 1.92
C ALA A 269 9.33 -5.57 1.58
N GLY A 270 9.98 -6.27 2.53
CA GLY A 270 11.23 -7.00 2.34
C GLY A 270 12.42 -6.49 3.16
N TRP A 271 12.23 -5.45 3.98
CA TRP A 271 13.33 -4.85 4.75
C TRP A 271 13.96 -5.85 5.72
N GLY A 272 15.28 -5.98 5.66
CA GLY A 272 16.06 -6.83 6.56
C GLY A 272 16.38 -8.22 6.01
N ASP A 273 15.64 -8.69 5.00
CA ASP A 273 15.81 -10.03 4.43
C ASP A 273 16.57 -10.01 3.09
N GLU A 274 16.50 -8.92 2.31
CA GLU A 274 17.24 -8.73 1.03
C GLU A 274 17.57 -7.23 0.79
N PRO A 275 18.44 -6.86 -0.18
CA PRO A 275 18.56 -5.46 -0.62
C PRO A 275 17.21 -4.92 -1.12
N PRO A 276 16.96 -3.59 -1.00
CA PRO A 276 15.68 -2.99 -1.38
C PRO A 276 15.24 -3.42 -2.77
N PRO A 277 13.95 -3.79 -2.98
CA PRO A 277 13.45 -3.96 -4.32
C PRO A 277 13.72 -2.64 -5.06
N PRO A 278 14.22 -2.70 -6.31
CA PRO A 278 14.32 -1.49 -7.09
C PRO A 278 12.93 -0.85 -7.15
N PRO A 279 12.82 0.49 -7.02
CA PRO A 279 11.53 1.16 -7.16
C PRO A 279 10.89 0.75 -8.49
N ASP A 280 9.56 0.76 -8.55
CA ASP A 280 8.87 0.40 -9.79
C ASP A 280 9.32 1.33 -10.95
N PRO A 281 9.48 0.79 -12.17
CA PRO A 281 9.83 1.60 -13.32
C PRO A 281 8.81 2.73 -13.52
N ASP A 282 9.23 4.00 -13.43
CA ASP A 282 8.38 5.17 -13.62
C ASP A 282 9.16 6.34 -14.28
N PHE A 283 8.48 7.41 -14.68
CA PHE A 283 9.11 8.64 -15.17
C PHE A 283 8.34 9.91 -14.80
N SER A 284 9.06 11.02 -14.67
CA SER A 284 8.48 12.36 -14.56
C SER A 284 8.95 13.30 -15.67
N LEU A 285 8.09 14.25 -16.04
CA LEU A 285 8.35 15.29 -17.02
C LEU A 285 8.73 16.61 -16.36
N GLY A 286 9.76 17.24 -16.88
CA GLY A 286 10.12 18.63 -16.56
C GLY A 286 10.14 19.48 -17.82
N ILE A 287 9.82 20.77 -17.70
CA ILE A 287 9.88 21.73 -18.81
C ILE A 287 10.56 23.03 -18.38
N THR A 288 11.41 23.59 -19.22
CA THR A 288 12.09 24.87 -18.98
C THR A 288 12.29 25.66 -20.28
N PRO A 289 11.98 26.96 -20.33
CA PRO A 289 11.39 27.77 -19.27
C PRO A 289 9.90 27.42 -19.02
N GLN A 290 9.35 27.82 -17.88
CA GLN A 290 7.91 27.66 -17.58
C GLN A 290 7.02 28.62 -18.38
N ALA A 291 7.60 29.70 -18.91
CA ALA A 291 6.94 30.59 -19.86
C ALA A 291 7.95 31.16 -20.86
N ALA A 292 7.53 31.35 -22.11
CA ALA A 292 8.33 32.01 -23.14
C ALA A 292 7.51 33.03 -23.94
N ASP A 293 8.09 34.20 -24.20
CA ASP A 293 7.54 35.19 -25.13
C ASP A 293 8.02 34.91 -26.56
N VAL A 294 7.10 35.01 -27.52
CA VAL A 294 7.39 34.84 -28.95
C VAL A 294 6.69 35.92 -29.76
N LEU A 295 7.45 36.56 -30.64
CA LEU A 295 6.91 37.47 -31.62
C LEU A 295 6.36 36.69 -32.82
N TRP A 296 5.34 37.20 -33.51
CA TRP A 296 4.95 36.65 -34.81
C TRP A 296 6.15 36.46 -35.76
N HIS A 297 6.08 35.39 -36.55
CA HIS A 297 7.11 34.91 -37.48
C HIS A 297 8.41 34.46 -36.80
N ASN A 298 8.38 34.18 -35.50
CA ASN A 298 9.50 33.63 -34.74
C ASN A 298 9.12 32.30 -34.08
N THR A 299 10.07 31.75 -33.32
CA THR A 299 9.90 30.49 -32.59
C THR A 299 10.17 30.69 -31.10
N ALA A 300 9.43 29.98 -30.26
CA ALA A 300 9.77 29.75 -28.86
C ALA A 300 10.42 28.36 -28.73
N VAL A 301 11.36 28.24 -27.80
CA VAL A 301 12.09 27.00 -27.54
C VAL A 301 11.94 26.62 -26.07
N PHE A 302 11.58 25.37 -25.82
CA PHE A 302 11.49 24.76 -24.50
C PHE A 302 12.36 23.50 -24.46
N GLN A 303 13.02 23.27 -23.33
CA GLN A 303 13.70 22.01 -23.02
C GLN A 303 12.76 21.16 -22.19
N LEU A 304 12.43 19.97 -22.68
CA LEU A 304 11.67 18.96 -21.97
C LEU A 304 12.61 17.88 -21.45
N SER A 305 12.57 17.56 -20.16
CA SER A 305 13.33 16.47 -19.55
C SER A 305 12.41 15.30 -19.21
N VAL A 306 12.84 14.07 -19.50
CA VAL A 306 12.21 12.84 -19.00
C VAL A 306 13.13 12.26 -17.93
N GLN A 307 12.74 12.34 -16.66
CA GLN A 307 13.51 11.78 -15.55
C GLN A 307 12.99 10.39 -15.21
N ALA A 308 13.81 9.37 -15.43
CA ALA A 308 13.47 7.98 -15.15
C ALA A 308 13.68 7.63 -13.68
N THR A 309 12.80 6.83 -13.12
CA THR A 309 12.92 6.16 -11.82
C THR A 309 12.75 4.65 -12.01
N GLY A 310 13.20 3.86 -11.04
CA GLY A 310 12.96 2.40 -11.06
C GLY A 310 13.53 1.61 -12.24
N GLY A 311 14.53 2.14 -12.94
CA GLY A 311 15.09 1.49 -14.13
C GLY A 311 14.22 1.60 -15.39
N PHE A 312 13.22 2.50 -15.39
CA PHE A 312 12.40 2.78 -16.57
C PHE A 312 13.27 3.16 -17.77
N ALA A 313 13.11 2.40 -18.85
CA ALA A 313 13.92 2.52 -20.07
C ALA A 313 13.06 2.65 -21.34
N GLU A 314 11.73 2.57 -21.21
CA GLU A 314 10.82 2.62 -22.35
C GLU A 314 10.79 4.04 -22.96
N PRO A 315 10.77 4.19 -24.30
CA PRO A 315 10.64 5.49 -24.93
C PRO A 315 9.30 6.17 -24.59
N VAL A 316 9.35 7.44 -24.21
CA VAL A 316 8.17 8.25 -23.85
C VAL A 316 7.69 9.04 -25.06
N ALA A 317 6.52 8.67 -25.59
CA ALA A 317 5.84 9.41 -26.65
C ALA A 317 5.29 10.72 -26.09
N LEU A 318 5.67 11.84 -26.71
CA LEU A 318 5.27 13.18 -26.28
C LEU A 318 4.19 13.74 -27.18
N SER A 319 3.17 14.31 -26.56
CA SER A 319 2.10 15.04 -27.24
C SER A 319 1.83 16.36 -26.54
N LEU A 320 1.27 17.33 -27.27
CA LEU A 320 0.99 18.67 -26.77
C LEU A 320 -0.46 19.03 -27.07
N SER A 321 -1.12 19.70 -26.11
CA SER A 321 -2.46 20.26 -26.27
C SER A 321 -2.56 21.65 -25.63
N GLY A 322 -3.59 22.43 -26.00
CA GLY A 322 -3.87 23.76 -25.43
C GLY A 322 -3.35 24.95 -26.26
N LEU A 323 -2.55 24.71 -27.31
CA LEU A 323 -2.15 25.75 -28.26
C LEU A 323 -3.17 25.91 -29.41
N PRO A 324 -3.25 27.09 -30.05
CA PRO A 324 -3.99 27.28 -31.30
C PRO A 324 -3.53 26.31 -32.38
N ALA A 325 -4.47 25.83 -33.20
CA ALA A 325 -4.23 24.81 -34.23
C ALA A 325 -3.24 25.27 -35.31
N GLU A 326 -3.08 26.59 -35.45
CA GLU A 326 -2.20 27.25 -36.40
C GLU A 326 -0.73 27.31 -35.93
N THR A 327 -0.45 26.91 -34.68
CA THR A 327 0.93 26.84 -34.18
C THR A 327 1.71 25.69 -34.83
N ALA A 328 2.94 25.99 -35.26
CA ALA A 328 3.84 24.98 -35.83
C ALA A 328 4.65 24.32 -34.72
N VAL A 329 4.26 23.13 -34.28
CA VAL A 329 4.93 22.40 -33.19
C VAL A 329 5.89 21.35 -33.76
N SER A 330 7.13 21.32 -33.26
CA SER A 330 8.13 20.31 -33.61
C SER A 330 8.98 19.89 -32.42
N TRP A 331 9.42 18.64 -32.44
CA TRP A 331 10.28 18.03 -31.41
C TRP A 331 11.62 17.65 -32.02
N GLN A 332 12.72 17.90 -31.32
CA GLN A 332 14.03 17.42 -31.73
C GLN A 332 14.09 15.89 -31.73
N THR A 333 13.50 15.26 -30.71
CA THR A 333 13.41 13.81 -30.56
C THR A 333 12.09 13.45 -29.90
N ASN A 334 11.30 12.59 -30.55
CA ASN A 334 10.03 12.07 -30.06
C ASN A 334 9.76 10.72 -30.74
N PRO A 335 9.62 9.59 -30.01
CA PRO A 335 9.65 9.45 -28.54
C PRO A 335 10.97 9.89 -27.89
N ALA A 336 10.89 10.51 -26.71
CA ALA A 336 12.05 10.88 -25.91
C ALA A 336 12.52 9.68 -25.09
N LEU A 337 13.83 9.47 -25.00
CA LEU A 337 14.39 8.41 -24.15
C LEU A 337 14.48 8.89 -22.69
N PRO A 338 14.24 8.01 -21.71
CA PRO A 338 14.39 8.37 -20.30
C PRO A 338 15.84 8.79 -19.97
N GLY A 339 15.98 9.78 -19.08
CA GLY A 339 17.26 10.40 -18.72
C GLY A 339 17.80 11.39 -19.75
N GLN A 340 17.08 11.65 -20.85
CA GLN A 340 17.45 12.62 -21.87
C GLN A 340 16.55 13.86 -21.84
N THR A 341 17.07 14.94 -22.43
CA THR A 341 16.30 16.14 -22.74
C THR A 341 15.98 16.19 -24.23
N THR A 342 14.79 16.66 -24.59
CA THR A 342 14.39 16.94 -25.97
C THR A 342 13.94 18.39 -26.11
N THR A 343 14.28 19.00 -27.24
CA THR A 343 13.89 20.39 -27.53
C THR A 343 12.51 20.42 -28.19
N LEU A 344 11.58 21.16 -27.59
CA LEU A 344 10.29 21.54 -28.16
C LEU A 344 10.42 22.92 -28.80
N THR A 345 10.13 23.01 -30.10
CA THR A 345 10.12 24.27 -30.85
C THR A 345 8.70 24.57 -31.31
N ILE A 346 8.20 25.76 -30.95
CA ILE A 346 6.87 26.25 -31.33
C ILE A 346 7.03 27.48 -32.20
N GLY A 347 6.68 27.36 -33.48
CA GLY A 347 6.60 28.46 -34.43
C GLY A 347 5.24 29.14 -34.40
N VAL A 348 5.27 30.45 -34.51
CA VAL A 348 4.07 31.30 -34.46
C VAL A 348 4.10 32.24 -35.65
N ASP A 349 3.06 32.24 -36.48
CA ASP A 349 2.85 33.22 -37.54
C ASP A 349 1.76 34.23 -37.18
N SER A 350 1.44 35.16 -38.09
CA SER A 350 0.43 36.20 -37.84
C SER A 350 -1.02 35.71 -37.76
N SER A 351 -1.30 34.43 -38.03
CA SER A 351 -2.64 33.84 -37.88
C SER A 351 -2.95 33.47 -36.43
N VAL A 352 -1.91 33.25 -35.61
CA VAL A 352 -2.05 32.94 -34.18
C VAL A 352 -2.36 34.24 -33.41
N PRO A 353 -3.50 34.36 -32.71
CA PRO A 353 -3.83 35.58 -31.96
C PRO A 353 -2.80 35.91 -30.87
N CYS A 354 -2.61 37.20 -30.61
CA CYS A 354 -1.79 37.62 -29.46
C CYS A 354 -2.53 37.33 -28.16
N ALA A 355 -2.03 36.37 -27.38
CA ALA A 355 -2.54 36.03 -26.06
C ALA A 355 -1.48 35.24 -25.27
N ASP A 356 -1.81 34.90 -24.03
CA ASP A 356 -1.07 33.95 -23.22
C ASP A 356 -1.79 32.61 -23.30
N TYR A 357 -1.10 31.59 -23.82
CA TYR A 357 -1.64 30.24 -24.00
C TYR A 357 -0.98 29.29 -23.01
N ALA A 358 -1.74 28.81 -22.02
CA ALA A 358 -1.33 27.66 -21.23
C ALA A 358 -1.45 26.40 -22.08
N PHE A 359 -0.40 25.59 -22.12
CA PHE A 359 -0.39 24.32 -22.83
C PHE A 359 0.10 23.20 -21.93
N THR A 360 -0.32 21.98 -22.26
CA THR A 360 0.04 20.76 -21.53
C THR A 360 0.81 19.84 -22.46
N VAL A 361 1.96 19.35 -22.00
CA VAL A 361 2.69 18.25 -22.61
C VAL A 361 2.33 16.98 -21.84
N LEU A 362 1.83 15.97 -22.56
CA LEU A 362 1.57 14.63 -22.04
C LEU A 362 2.66 13.69 -22.56
N GLY A 363 3.30 12.97 -21.65
CA GLY A 363 4.20 11.85 -21.95
C GLY A 363 3.50 10.52 -21.71
N SER A 364 3.71 9.56 -22.60
CA SER A 364 3.20 8.20 -22.44
C SER A 364 4.29 7.18 -22.80
N GLY A 365 4.63 6.29 -21.87
CA GLY A 365 5.61 5.23 -22.08
C GLY A 365 5.20 3.98 -21.31
N GLY A 366 5.12 2.83 -22.00
CA GLY A 366 4.52 1.62 -21.42
C GLY A 366 3.06 1.86 -21.00
N ALA A 367 2.73 1.54 -19.74
CA ALA A 367 1.43 1.81 -19.12
C ALA A 367 1.38 3.13 -18.34
N ILE A 368 2.47 3.90 -18.35
CA ILE A 368 2.68 5.06 -17.47
C ILE A 368 2.49 6.35 -18.26
N THR A 369 1.88 7.34 -17.61
CA THR A 369 1.70 8.68 -18.17
C THR A 369 2.04 9.74 -17.13
N ASP A 370 2.74 10.79 -17.56
CA ASP A 370 2.94 12.00 -16.76
C ASP A 370 2.72 13.24 -17.63
N SER A 371 2.43 14.38 -17.00
CA SER A 371 2.14 15.63 -17.70
C SER A 371 2.78 16.84 -17.04
N VAL A 372 3.19 17.80 -17.87
CA VAL A 372 3.72 19.09 -17.42
C VAL A 372 3.09 20.23 -18.20
N THR A 373 2.88 21.37 -17.55
CA THR A 373 2.29 22.57 -18.17
C THR A 373 3.33 23.66 -18.33
N ALA A 374 3.14 24.53 -19.33
CA ALA A 374 3.91 25.75 -19.53
C ALA A 374 3.07 26.80 -20.27
N THR A 375 3.58 28.03 -20.40
CA THR A 375 2.86 29.14 -21.05
C THR A 375 3.63 29.70 -22.26
N LEU A 376 2.93 29.83 -23.39
CA LEU A 376 3.42 30.56 -24.57
C LEU A 376 2.78 31.94 -24.63
N ARG A 377 3.57 33.00 -24.64
CA ARG A 377 3.09 34.38 -24.73
C ARG A 377 3.31 34.91 -26.14
N VAL A 378 2.23 34.96 -26.92
CA VAL A 378 2.28 35.45 -28.30
C VAL A 378 2.12 36.97 -28.31
N ARG A 379 3.05 37.63 -28.98
CA ARG A 379 3.12 39.08 -29.12
C ARG A 379 3.35 39.46 -30.58
N GLN A 380 2.90 40.65 -30.96
CA GLN A 380 3.20 41.22 -32.26
C GLN A 380 4.47 42.10 -32.17
N PRO A 381 5.26 42.21 -33.25
CA PRO A 381 6.36 43.16 -33.31
C PRO A 381 5.86 44.60 -33.09
N LEU A 382 6.62 45.41 -32.34
CA LEU A 382 6.34 46.84 -32.25
C LEU A 382 6.82 47.53 -33.53
N PHE A 383 5.89 48.12 -34.29
CA PHE A 383 6.24 49.04 -35.37
C PHE A 383 6.38 50.45 -34.79
N LEU A 384 7.63 50.94 -34.68
CA LEU A 384 7.86 52.38 -34.46
C LEU A 384 7.72 53.10 -35.81
N PRO A 385 6.84 54.10 -35.96
CA PRO A 385 6.77 54.88 -37.19
C PRO A 385 8.10 55.62 -37.40
N LEU A 386 8.69 55.45 -38.58
CA LEU A 386 9.89 56.17 -38.99
C LEU A 386 9.53 57.65 -39.17
N VAL A 387 9.92 58.50 -38.23
CA VAL A 387 9.87 59.96 -38.44
C VAL A 387 11.03 60.32 -39.37
N VAL A 388 10.75 60.40 -40.68
CA VAL A 388 11.68 61.01 -41.63
C VAL A 388 11.54 62.52 -41.44
N ASN A 389 12.46 63.12 -40.68
CA ASN A 389 12.64 64.57 -40.73
C ASN A 389 13.24 64.91 -42.10
N GLY A 390 12.44 65.46 -42.99
CA GLY A 390 12.93 66.08 -44.22
C GLY A 390 13.54 67.44 -43.89
N ASP A 391 14.76 67.68 -44.38
CA ASP A 391 15.44 68.98 -44.38
C ASP A 391 14.75 69.99 -45.29
#